data_AF-A0A7Y7J007-F1
#
_entry.id   AF-A0A7Y7J007-F1
#
_cell.length_a   1.000
_cell.length_b   1.000
_cell.length_c   1.000
_cell.angle_alpha   90.00
_cell.angle_beta   90.00
_cell.angle_gamma   90.00
#
_symmetry.space_group_name_H-M   'P 1'
#
loop_
_entity.id
_entity.type
_entity.pdbx_description
1 polymer ?
#
loop_
_entity_poly.entity_id
_entity_poly.type
_entity_poly.pdbx_seq_one_letter_code
_entity_poly.pdbx_strand_id
1 'polypeptide(L)'
;MTGLDPDDWDELRGLGHRMLDDMFDHLAGLRDGPVWRKLPDDFRAGLRDQPLPTAPTAPQALYERFRDQVAPYATGNTHPGFMGWVHGGGTAIGMLAEMLAGGLNANCGGRDHAPVEIERAVIGWAAKIMGFPADSSGLLVTGSSMANLIAVITASRATPNGASLRQQGVGGRRLVGYAAETAH
;
A
#
# COMPACT_ATOMS: atom_id res chain seq x y z
N MET A 1 3.34 16.04 -21.36
CA MET A 1 3.79 14.94 -20.48
C MET A 1 5.01 15.50 -19.82
N THR A 2 5.01 15.74 -18.52
CA THR A 2 6.31 15.84 -17.84
C THR A 2 6.93 14.47 -18.05
N GLY A 3 8.05 14.38 -18.78
CA GLY A 3 8.73 13.11 -18.98
C GLY A 3 9.25 12.56 -17.65
N LEU A 4 10.23 11.66 -17.69
CA LEU A 4 11.01 11.36 -16.48
C LEU A 4 11.72 12.62 -15.94
N ASP A 5 11.83 13.67 -16.76
CA ASP A 5 12.38 14.98 -16.43
C ASP A 5 11.33 16.07 -16.79
N PRO A 6 10.67 16.69 -15.80
CA PRO A 6 9.79 17.84 -16.00
C PRO A 6 10.54 19.07 -16.52
N ASP A 7 9.98 19.75 -17.52
CA ASP A 7 10.55 20.99 -18.06
C ASP A 7 10.43 22.19 -17.08
N ASP A 8 9.39 22.17 -16.23
CA ASP A 8 9.13 23.21 -15.21
C ASP A 8 8.91 22.57 -13.83
N TRP A 9 9.96 22.63 -13.00
CA TRP A 9 9.94 22.11 -11.64
C TRP A 9 9.17 22.98 -10.65
N ASP A 10 9.04 24.28 -10.91
CA ASP A 10 8.32 25.20 -10.02
C ASP A 10 6.81 25.05 -10.19
N GLU A 11 6.35 24.84 -11.43
CA GLU A 11 4.96 24.50 -11.73
C GLU A 11 4.57 23.17 -11.06
N LEU A 12 5.40 22.14 -11.18
CA LEU A 12 5.15 20.84 -10.55
C LEU A 12 5.17 20.92 -9.03
N ARG A 13 6.11 21.69 -8.44
CA ARG A 13 6.15 21.95 -7.00
C ARG A 13 4.89 22.66 -6.53
N GLY A 14 4.44 23.68 -7.26
CA GLY A 14 3.20 24.41 -6.95
C GLY A 14 1.99 23.50 -6.98
N LEU A 15 1.91 22.57 -7.94
CA LEU A 15 0.86 21.55 -7.97
C LEU A 15 0.95 20.59 -6.76
N GLY A 16 2.15 20.12 -6.42
CA GLY A 16 2.38 19.24 -5.27
C GLY A 16 1.97 19.88 -3.93
N HIS A 17 2.27 21.17 -3.73
CA HIS A 17 1.80 21.90 -2.53
C HIS A 17 0.27 21.95 -2.47
N ARG A 18 -0.41 22.29 -3.57
CA ARG A 18 -1.88 22.28 -3.63
C ARG A 18 -2.46 20.90 -3.31
N MET A 19 -1.87 19.84 -3.88
CA MET A 19 -2.27 18.46 -3.59
C MET A 19 -2.18 18.15 -2.09
N LEU A 20 -1.10 18.60 -1.46
CA LEU A 20 -0.87 18.35 -0.05
C LEU A 20 -1.85 19.13 0.85
N ASP A 21 -2.05 20.42 0.56
CA ASP A 21 -2.99 21.28 1.28
C ASP A 21 -4.42 20.73 1.21
N ASP A 22 -4.91 20.38 0.00
CA ASP A 22 -6.24 19.81 -0.19
C ASP A 22 -6.42 18.47 0.56
N MET A 23 -5.36 17.65 0.68
CA MET A 23 -5.42 16.41 1.47
C MET A 23 -5.44 16.66 2.97
N PHE A 24 -4.72 17.67 3.48
CA PHE A 24 -4.84 18.08 4.87
C PHE A 24 -6.24 18.60 5.18
N ASP A 25 -6.78 19.47 4.33
CA ASP A 25 -8.14 20.00 4.47
C ASP A 25 -9.18 18.88 4.43
N HIS A 26 -9.02 17.92 3.50
CA HIS A 26 -9.87 16.73 3.44
C HIS A 26 -9.84 15.94 4.75
N LEU A 27 -8.64 15.60 5.26
CA LEU A 27 -8.48 14.81 6.49
C LEU A 27 -9.03 15.55 7.73
N ALA A 28 -8.79 16.86 7.82
CA ALA A 28 -9.28 17.70 8.92
C ALA A 28 -10.82 17.81 8.91
N GLY A 29 -11.41 17.92 7.73
CA GLY A 29 -12.86 18.02 7.53
C GLY A 29 -13.62 16.70 7.45
N LEU A 30 -12.95 15.54 7.58
CA LEU A 30 -13.57 14.22 7.37
C LEU A 30 -14.87 14.05 8.14
N ARG A 31 -14.89 14.45 9.41
CA ARG A 31 -16.04 14.27 10.33
C ARG A 31 -17.31 15.01 9.88
N ASP A 32 -17.16 16.09 9.12
CA ASP A 32 -18.27 16.95 8.70
C ASP A 32 -18.98 16.42 7.44
N GLY A 33 -18.34 15.46 6.76
CA GLY A 33 -18.88 14.81 5.56
C GLY A 33 -19.61 13.49 5.85
N PRO A 34 -20.26 12.90 4.83
CA PRO A 34 -20.77 11.54 4.94
C PRO A 34 -19.63 10.53 4.97
N VAL A 35 -19.82 9.42 5.70
CA VAL A 35 -18.88 8.29 5.75
C VAL A 35 -18.55 7.78 4.33
N TRP A 36 -19.57 7.65 3.48
CA TRP A 36 -19.45 7.11 2.13
C TRP A 36 -20.44 7.79 1.20
N ARG A 37 -20.05 7.95 -0.08
CA ARG A 37 -20.92 8.46 -1.15
C ARG A 37 -20.96 7.44 -2.28
N LYS A 38 -22.16 7.16 -2.81
CA LYS A 38 -22.30 6.35 -4.03
C LYS A 38 -21.62 7.07 -5.19
N LEU A 39 -20.72 6.38 -5.88
CA LEU A 39 -20.12 6.86 -7.12
C LEU A 39 -21.21 7.01 -8.20
N PRO A 40 -21.32 8.19 -8.87
CA PRO A 40 -22.30 8.43 -9.93
C PRO A 40 -22.19 7.41 -11.07
N ASP A 41 -23.36 6.98 -11.58
CA ASP A 41 -23.42 5.91 -12.58
C ASP A 41 -22.91 6.39 -13.96
N ASP A 42 -23.10 7.67 -14.28
CA ASP A 42 -22.58 8.36 -15.47
C ASP A 42 -21.06 8.47 -15.46
N PHE A 43 -20.44 8.79 -14.33
CA PHE A 43 -18.98 8.79 -14.19
C PHE A 43 -18.40 7.39 -14.45
N ARG A 44 -19.05 6.35 -13.89
CA ARG A 44 -18.64 4.95 -14.12
C ARG A 44 -18.77 4.55 -15.59
N ALA A 45 -19.85 4.95 -16.26
CA ALA A 45 -20.03 4.70 -17.68
C ALA A 45 -18.99 5.45 -18.52
N GLY A 46 -18.76 6.73 -18.22
CA GLY A 46 -17.77 7.57 -18.88
C GLY A 46 -16.35 6.98 -18.83
N LEU A 47 -15.93 6.40 -17.70
CA LEU A 47 -14.64 5.71 -17.60
C LEU A 47 -14.53 4.46 -18.47
N ARG A 48 -15.64 3.74 -18.70
CA ARG A 48 -15.66 2.51 -19.51
C ARG A 48 -15.67 2.82 -21.01
N ASP A 49 -16.35 3.90 -21.38
CA ASP A 49 -16.51 4.30 -22.78
C ASP A 49 -15.40 5.25 -23.25
N GLN A 50 -14.56 5.75 -22.34
CA GLN A 50 -13.46 6.65 -22.66
C GLN A 50 -12.41 5.93 -23.53
N PRO A 51 -12.10 6.43 -24.74
CA PRO A 51 -11.04 5.86 -25.56
C PRO A 51 -9.67 6.06 -24.89
N LEU A 52 -8.72 5.19 -25.23
CA LEU A 52 -7.33 5.34 -24.80
C LEU A 52 -6.82 6.75 -25.19
N PRO A 53 -6.32 7.56 -24.23
CA PRO A 53 -5.76 8.87 -24.57
C PRO A 53 -4.54 8.71 -25.50
N THR A 54 -4.55 9.40 -26.63
CA THR A 54 -3.44 9.40 -27.60
C THR A 54 -2.53 10.63 -27.50
N ALA A 55 -2.91 11.59 -26.66
CA ALA A 55 -2.19 12.83 -26.43
C ALA A 55 -2.00 13.08 -24.92
N PRO A 56 -0.95 13.82 -24.51
CA PRO A 56 -0.73 14.15 -23.12
C PRO A 56 -1.85 15.03 -22.56
N THR A 57 -2.16 14.86 -21.27
CA THR A 57 -3.04 15.76 -20.50
C THR A 57 -2.20 16.53 -19.47
N ALA A 58 -2.55 17.79 -19.23
CA ALA A 58 -1.88 18.61 -18.22
C ALA A 58 -2.08 18.01 -16.80
N PRO A 59 -1.04 17.91 -15.96
CA PRO A 59 -1.15 17.38 -14.60
C PRO A 59 -2.22 18.09 -13.75
N GLN A 60 -2.40 19.39 -13.93
CA GLN A 60 -3.40 20.20 -13.22
C GLN A 60 -4.82 19.77 -13.58
N ALA A 61 -5.10 19.54 -14.87
CA ALA A 61 -6.40 19.05 -15.32
C ALA A 61 -6.70 17.63 -14.80
N LEU A 62 -5.67 16.77 -14.69
CA LEU A 62 -5.82 15.45 -14.06
C LEU A 62 -6.09 15.56 -12.56
N TYR A 63 -5.43 16.49 -11.88
CA TYR A 63 -5.65 16.71 -10.47
C TYR A 63 -7.03 17.30 -10.15
N GLU A 64 -7.52 18.24 -10.95
CA GLU A 64 -8.89 18.75 -10.86
C GLU A 64 -9.91 17.61 -10.99
N ARG A 65 -9.73 16.70 -11.96
CA ARG A 65 -10.55 15.50 -12.10
C ARG A 65 -10.46 14.59 -10.87
N PHE A 66 -9.27 14.40 -10.30
CA PHE A 66 -9.12 13.63 -9.06
C PHE A 66 -9.91 14.27 -7.91
N ARG A 67 -9.72 15.57 -7.68
CA ARG A 67 -10.37 16.32 -6.61
C ARG A 67 -11.90 16.27 -6.72
N ASP A 68 -12.42 16.44 -7.94
CA ASP A 68 -13.87 16.61 -8.14
C ASP A 68 -14.59 15.27 -8.38
N GLN A 69 -13.92 14.27 -8.97
CA GLN A 69 -14.56 13.04 -9.44
C GLN A 69 -14.05 11.76 -8.76
N VAL A 70 -12.94 11.81 -8.01
CA VAL A 70 -12.37 10.63 -7.34
C VAL A 70 -12.40 10.78 -5.82
N ALA A 71 -11.78 11.84 -5.27
CA ALA A 71 -11.64 12.05 -3.84
C ALA A 71 -12.98 12.00 -3.06
N PRO A 72 -14.10 12.54 -3.56
CA PRO A 72 -15.38 12.53 -2.84
C PRO A 72 -16.04 11.14 -2.72
N TYR A 73 -15.55 10.16 -3.48
CA TYR A 73 -16.18 8.84 -3.63
C TYR A 73 -15.29 7.69 -3.14
N ALA A 74 -14.42 7.98 -2.16
CA ALA A 74 -13.58 6.99 -1.49
C ALA A 74 -14.39 6.00 -0.63
N THR A 75 -13.74 4.92 -0.19
CA THR A 75 -14.33 3.85 0.64
C THR A 75 -14.89 4.34 1.98
N GLY A 76 -14.34 5.44 2.52
CA GLY A 76 -14.79 6.02 3.79
C GLY A 76 -14.08 5.50 5.04
N ASN A 77 -13.11 4.59 4.90
CA ASN A 77 -12.41 3.94 6.00
C ASN A 77 -11.58 4.89 6.89
N THR A 78 -11.31 6.11 6.44
CA THR A 78 -10.63 7.15 7.22
C THR A 78 -11.61 7.94 8.11
N HIS A 79 -12.91 7.85 7.85
CA HIS A 79 -13.95 8.58 8.58
C HIS A 79 -14.20 7.95 9.97
N PRO A 80 -14.34 8.73 11.06
CA PRO A 80 -14.50 8.18 12.43
C PRO A 80 -15.79 7.36 12.64
N GLY A 81 -16.82 7.62 11.85
CA GLY A 81 -18.07 6.86 11.82
C GLY A 81 -18.07 5.60 10.94
N PHE A 82 -16.93 5.22 10.34
CA PHE A 82 -16.85 4.02 9.51
C PHE A 82 -16.82 2.75 10.38
N MET A 83 -17.77 1.84 10.15
CA MET A 83 -17.95 0.60 10.92
C MET A 83 -17.92 -0.67 10.05
N GLY A 84 -17.35 -0.57 8.84
CA GLY A 84 -17.35 -1.66 7.86
C GLY A 84 -16.05 -2.46 7.83
N TRP A 85 -16.09 -3.74 8.19
CA TRP A 85 -14.92 -4.64 8.16
C TRP A 85 -13.71 -4.11 8.97
N VAL A 86 -12.55 -4.75 8.80
CA VAL A 86 -11.27 -4.27 9.34
C VAL A 86 -10.51 -3.56 8.23
N HIS A 87 -10.76 -2.26 8.05
CA HIS A 87 -9.98 -1.41 7.16
C HIS A 87 -9.12 -0.46 8.00
N GLY A 88 -7.81 -0.41 7.70
CA GLY A 88 -6.94 0.60 8.31
C GLY A 88 -7.32 1.99 7.82
N GLY A 89 -7.41 2.97 8.73
CA GLY A 89 -7.64 4.38 8.40
C GLY A 89 -6.35 5.17 8.12
N GLY A 90 -5.18 4.58 8.38
CA GLY A 90 -3.89 5.29 8.28
C GLY A 90 -3.77 6.44 9.28
N THR A 91 -2.74 7.28 9.09
CA THR A 91 -2.55 8.53 9.84
C THR A 91 -2.06 9.63 8.89
N ALA A 92 -2.25 10.90 9.24
CA ALA A 92 -1.73 12.02 8.46
C ALA A 92 -0.19 11.98 8.32
N ILE A 93 0.51 11.55 9.39
CA ILE A 93 1.97 11.34 9.33
C ILE A 93 2.31 10.17 8.39
N GLY A 94 1.53 9.09 8.40
CA GLY A 94 1.67 7.98 7.46
C GLY A 94 1.52 8.43 6.00
N MET A 95 0.56 9.29 5.70
CA MET A 95 0.40 9.88 4.37
C MET A 95 1.64 10.68 3.94
N LEU A 96 2.22 11.49 4.84
CA LEU A 96 3.48 12.20 4.56
C LEU A 96 4.66 11.24 4.35
N ALA A 97 4.72 10.15 5.12
CA ALA A 97 5.75 9.13 4.95
C ALA A 97 5.64 8.45 3.57
N GLU A 98 4.42 8.17 3.09
CA GLU A 98 4.18 7.65 1.73
C GLU A 98 4.62 8.65 0.65
N MET A 99 4.43 9.95 0.86
CA MET A 99 4.97 10.98 -0.04
C MET A 99 6.50 10.90 -0.13
N LEU A 100 7.20 10.75 1.00
CA LEU A 100 8.65 10.61 1.05
C LEU A 100 9.12 9.30 0.40
N ALA A 101 8.44 8.19 0.68
CA ALA A 101 8.73 6.88 0.10
C ALA A 101 8.55 6.90 -1.43
N GLY A 102 7.44 7.47 -1.91
CA GLY A 102 7.16 7.64 -3.34
C GLY A 102 8.15 8.58 -4.03
N GLY A 103 8.57 9.66 -3.37
CA GLY A 103 9.58 10.58 -3.89
C GLY A 103 10.98 9.97 -3.97
N LEU A 104 11.38 9.17 -2.98
CA LEU A 104 12.65 8.44 -2.99
C LEU A 104 12.64 7.32 -4.04
N ASN A 105 11.48 6.68 -4.24
CA ASN A 105 11.25 5.62 -5.23
C ASN A 105 12.32 4.51 -5.20
N ALA A 106 12.72 4.09 -3.99
CA ALA A 106 13.83 3.16 -3.80
C ALA A 106 13.42 1.71 -4.13
N ASN A 107 14.09 1.11 -5.13
CA ASN A 107 14.04 -0.34 -5.33
C ASN A 107 14.96 -1.05 -4.31
N CYS A 108 14.34 -1.77 -3.37
CA CYS A 108 15.05 -2.43 -2.26
C CYS A 108 15.39 -3.91 -2.52
N GLY A 109 15.63 -4.30 -3.79
CA GLY A 109 15.95 -5.69 -4.16
C GLY A 109 17.34 -6.20 -3.71
N GLY A 110 18.12 -5.39 -3.00
CA GLY A 110 19.45 -5.70 -2.47
C GLY A 110 20.29 -4.44 -2.27
N ARG A 111 21.61 -4.62 -2.03
CA ARG A 111 22.62 -3.57 -1.84
C ARG A 111 22.48 -2.77 -0.52
N ASP A 112 23.31 -1.76 -0.38
CA ASP A 112 23.44 -0.94 0.82
C ASP A 112 22.59 0.34 0.68
N HIS A 113 21.38 0.30 1.23
CA HIS A 113 20.36 1.33 1.09
C HIS A 113 19.70 1.60 2.45
N ALA A 114 19.59 2.88 2.84
CA ALA A 114 18.98 3.26 4.12
C ALA A 114 17.55 2.69 4.35
N PRO A 115 16.65 2.62 3.35
CA PRO A 115 15.32 2.02 3.53
C PRO A 115 15.35 0.56 4.02
N VAL A 116 16.36 -0.23 3.62
CA VAL A 116 16.51 -1.63 4.07
C VAL A 116 16.81 -1.69 5.57
N GLU A 117 17.68 -0.80 6.05
CA GLU A 117 18.02 -0.73 7.48
C GLU A 117 16.87 -0.15 8.32
N ILE A 118 16.08 0.76 7.76
CA ILE A 118 14.86 1.26 8.39
C ILE A 118 13.84 0.12 8.55
N GLU A 119 13.61 -0.69 7.51
CA GLU A 119 12.73 -1.86 7.61
C GLU A 119 13.19 -2.83 8.70
N ARG A 120 14.49 -3.14 8.76
CA ARG A 120 15.08 -3.98 9.81
C ARG A 120 14.85 -3.41 11.21
N ALA A 121 15.05 -2.11 11.39
CA ALA A 121 14.82 -1.45 12.68
C ALA A 121 13.36 -1.54 13.10
N VAL A 122 12.41 -1.26 12.19
CA VAL A 122 10.97 -1.34 12.45
C VAL A 122 10.55 -2.76 12.82
N ILE A 123 11.05 -3.77 12.10
CA ILE A 123 10.81 -5.18 12.42
C ILE A 123 11.37 -5.53 13.81
N GLY A 124 12.57 -5.07 14.13
CA GLY A 124 13.17 -5.27 15.45
C GLY A 124 12.35 -4.64 16.58
N TRP A 125 11.81 -3.43 16.37
CA TRP A 125 10.91 -2.79 17.33
C TRP A 125 9.60 -3.55 17.48
N ALA A 126 8.99 -3.98 16.36
CA ALA A 126 7.76 -4.78 16.38
C ALA A 126 7.96 -6.11 17.12
N ALA A 127 9.06 -6.83 16.86
CA ALA A 127 9.42 -8.05 17.56
C ALA A 127 9.56 -7.83 19.07
N LYS A 128 10.21 -6.74 19.48
CA LYS A 128 10.34 -6.36 20.90
C LYS A 128 8.99 -6.05 21.55
N ILE A 129 8.11 -5.30 20.87
CA ILE A 129 6.76 -4.98 21.36
C ILE A 129 5.95 -6.26 21.57
N MET A 130 6.09 -7.24 20.68
CA MET A 130 5.40 -8.53 20.75
C MET A 130 6.05 -9.53 21.71
N GLY A 131 7.20 -9.20 22.31
CA GLY A 131 7.90 -10.08 23.25
C GLY A 131 8.65 -11.24 22.59
N PHE A 132 9.03 -11.12 21.32
CA PHE A 132 9.80 -12.15 20.62
C PHE A 132 11.29 -12.15 21.02
N PRO A 133 12.01 -13.28 20.82
CA PRO A 133 13.45 -13.36 21.02
C PRO A 133 14.23 -12.27 20.27
N ALA A 134 15.36 -11.83 20.83
CA ALA A 134 16.15 -10.72 20.28
C ALA A 134 16.78 -11.02 18.91
N ASP A 135 16.94 -12.28 18.55
CA ASP A 135 17.41 -12.77 17.26
C ASP A 135 16.29 -12.98 16.22
N SER A 136 15.05 -12.61 16.56
CA SER A 136 13.92 -12.66 15.63
C SER A 136 14.13 -11.71 14.46
N SER A 137 13.71 -12.15 13.28
CA SER A 137 13.70 -11.35 12.05
C SER A 137 12.36 -11.48 11.34
N GLY A 138 12.18 -10.73 10.26
CA GLY A 138 10.94 -10.69 9.51
C GLY A 138 11.09 -9.94 8.22
N LEU A 139 9.96 -9.66 7.58
CA LEU A 139 9.82 -8.84 6.37
C LEU A 139 8.52 -8.05 6.47
N LEU A 140 8.54 -6.81 6.01
CA LEU A 140 7.30 -6.06 5.77
C LEU A 140 6.72 -6.53 4.43
N VAL A 141 5.47 -6.98 4.44
CA VAL A 141 4.79 -7.51 3.24
C VAL A 141 3.44 -6.84 3.05
N THR A 142 2.89 -6.95 1.84
CA THR A 142 1.68 -6.24 1.41
C THR A 142 0.40 -6.66 2.15
N GLY A 143 0.43 -7.76 2.91
CA GLY A 143 -0.71 -8.19 3.72
C GLY A 143 -0.55 -9.59 4.31
N SER A 144 -1.56 -9.99 5.10
CA SER A 144 -1.57 -11.26 5.84
C SER A 144 -1.52 -12.48 4.93
N SER A 145 -2.14 -12.45 3.74
CA SER A 145 -2.07 -13.55 2.77
C SER A 145 -0.63 -13.83 2.33
N MET A 146 0.15 -12.79 2.04
CA MET A 146 1.57 -12.95 1.69
C MET A 146 2.40 -13.41 2.89
N ALA A 147 2.11 -12.88 4.10
CA ALA A 147 2.77 -13.32 5.32
C ALA A 147 2.51 -14.82 5.58
N ASN A 148 1.26 -15.28 5.47
CA ASN A 148 0.87 -16.68 5.64
C ASN A 148 1.51 -17.58 4.57
N LEU A 149 1.53 -17.14 3.31
CA LEU A 149 2.20 -17.88 2.24
C LEU A 149 3.69 -18.07 2.54
N ILE A 150 4.39 -17.00 2.93
CA ILE A 150 5.81 -17.05 3.30
C ILE A 150 6.02 -17.96 4.51
N ALA A 151 5.14 -17.87 5.52
CA ALA A 151 5.21 -18.71 6.71
C ALA A 151 5.04 -20.20 6.38
N VAL A 152 4.04 -20.56 5.58
CA VAL A 152 3.80 -21.95 5.13
C VAL A 152 4.98 -22.46 4.33
N ILE A 153 5.50 -21.66 3.39
CA ILE A 153 6.67 -22.04 2.59
C ILE A 153 7.89 -22.24 3.50
N THR A 154 8.12 -21.35 4.47
CA THR A 154 9.22 -21.45 5.43
C THR A 154 9.10 -22.71 6.28
N ALA A 155 7.91 -22.97 6.83
CA ALA A 155 7.63 -24.19 7.59
C ALA A 155 7.85 -25.45 6.75
N SER A 156 7.43 -25.46 5.47
CA SER A 156 7.64 -26.59 4.57
C SER A 156 9.12 -26.94 4.37
N ARG A 157 9.99 -25.92 4.43
CA ARG A 157 11.46 -26.06 4.29
C ARG A 157 12.15 -26.44 5.60
N ALA A 158 11.56 -26.08 6.74
CA ALA A 158 12.09 -26.39 8.07
C ALA A 158 11.87 -27.85 8.52
N THR A 159 11.17 -28.66 7.72
CA THR A 159 10.95 -30.09 7.98
C THR A 159 12.11 -30.95 7.42
N PRO A 160 12.27 -32.22 7.85
CA PRO A 160 13.31 -33.11 7.32
C PRO A 160 13.34 -33.14 5.78
N ASN A 161 14.54 -33.05 5.20
CA ASN A 161 14.79 -32.96 3.76
C ASN A 161 14.10 -31.78 3.04
N GLY A 162 13.62 -30.76 3.79
CA GLY A 162 12.89 -29.63 3.22
C GLY A 162 13.74 -28.77 2.27
N ALA A 163 15.03 -28.60 2.53
CA ALA A 163 15.94 -27.88 1.63
C ALA A 163 16.15 -28.61 0.28
N SER A 164 16.06 -29.94 0.27
CA SER A 164 16.24 -30.78 -0.93
C SER A 164 15.07 -30.67 -1.92
N LEU A 165 13.95 -30.04 -1.53
CA LEU A 165 12.79 -29.76 -2.39
C LEU A 165 13.17 -29.12 -3.73
N ARG A 166 14.15 -28.21 -3.72
CA ARG A 166 14.58 -27.51 -4.94
C ARG A 166 15.17 -28.46 -5.99
N GLN A 167 15.76 -29.57 -5.55
CA GLN A 167 16.44 -30.54 -6.41
C GLN A 167 15.55 -31.76 -6.70
N GLN A 168 14.79 -32.22 -5.70
CA GLN A 168 14.05 -33.48 -5.74
C GLN A 168 12.56 -33.30 -6.11
N GLY A 169 12.10 -32.05 -6.20
CA GLY A 169 10.69 -31.73 -6.41
C GLY A 169 9.81 -32.04 -5.19
N VAL A 170 8.51 -31.84 -5.35
CA VAL A 170 7.52 -31.95 -4.25
C VAL A 170 6.76 -33.28 -4.23
N GLY A 171 6.85 -34.10 -5.28
CA GLY A 171 5.93 -35.23 -5.52
C GLY A 171 5.94 -36.35 -4.48
N GLY A 172 7.05 -36.53 -3.75
CA GLY A 172 7.17 -37.56 -2.70
C GLY A 172 6.77 -37.11 -1.30
N ARG A 173 6.41 -35.83 -1.10
CA ARG A 173 6.18 -35.26 0.24
C ARG A 173 4.70 -35.17 0.55
N ARG A 174 4.35 -35.49 1.79
CA ARG A 174 3.01 -35.30 2.35
C ARG A 174 3.14 -34.47 3.62
N LEU A 175 2.84 -33.18 3.50
CA LEU A 175 2.73 -32.27 4.65
C LEU A 175 1.24 -32.03 4.91
N VAL A 176 0.88 -31.93 6.19
CA VAL A 176 -0.49 -31.61 6.61
C VAL A 176 -0.45 -30.29 7.38
N GLY A 177 -1.26 -29.33 6.96
CA GLY A 177 -1.49 -28.08 7.69
C GLY A 177 -2.79 -28.15 8.47
N TYR A 178 -2.85 -27.46 9.59
CA TYR A 178 -4.04 -27.36 10.43
C TYR A 178 -4.39 -25.89 10.65
N ALA A 179 -5.66 -25.56 10.59
CA ALA A 179 -6.21 -24.25 10.92
C ALA A 179 -7.61 -24.43 11.50
N ALA A 180 -8.09 -23.45 12.26
CA ALA A 180 -9.48 -23.44 12.72
C ALA A 180 -10.43 -23.27 11.52
N GLU A 181 -11.67 -23.73 11.65
CA GLU A 181 -12.71 -23.56 10.62
C GLU A 181 -13.00 -22.07 10.31
N THR A 182 -12.70 -21.19 11.27
CA THR A 182 -12.86 -19.73 11.15
C THR A 182 -11.63 -19.02 10.61
N ALA A 183 -10.56 -19.73 10.25
CA ALA A 183 -9.37 -19.12 9.68
C ALA A 183 -9.67 -18.52 8.30
N HIS A 184 -9.07 -17.35 8.02
CA HIS A 184 -9.12 -16.70 6.71
C HIS A 184 -8.34 -17.46 5.64
#